data_AF-A0A2T4S4V7-F1
#
_entry.id   AF-A0A2T4S4V7-F1
#
_cell.length_a   1.000
_cell.length_b   1.000
_cell.length_c   1.000
_cell.angle_alpha   90.00
_cell.angle_beta   90.00
_cell.angle_gamma   90.00
#
_symmetry.space_group_name_H-M   'P 1'
#
loop_
_entity.id
_entity.type
_entity.pdbx_description
1 polymer ?
#
loop_
_entity_poly.entity_id
_entity_poly.type
_entity_poly.pdbx_seq_one_letter_code
_entity_poly.pdbx_strand_id
1 'polypeptide(L)'
;MDFIIVVLFCIPVGRLLGVWFTPLVDGSLLKIGGIIDVAMHTSPLLMGLILGGIVTVVGTSPLSSMALTAMLGLTGVPMAVAALTAFASSFMNTTLLHRLKIGNLKSVISIAIEPLSKADLVSSNPVPIYVTNFIGGGLAGMVIAYSGLVN
;
A
#
# COMPACT_ATOMS: atom_id res chain seq x y z
N MET A 1 -8.49 11.30 -35.21
CA MET A 1 -7.61 11.92 -34.20
C MET A 1 -6.36 11.07 -34.16
N ASP A 2 -5.36 11.43 -34.96
CA ASP A 2 -4.16 10.62 -35.15
C ASP A 2 -3.43 10.42 -33.82
N PHE A 3 -3.00 9.18 -33.58
CA PHE A 3 -2.28 8.75 -32.38
C PHE A 3 -1.12 9.69 -32.02
N ILE A 4 -0.48 10.27 -33.05
CA ILE A 4 0.58 11.28 -32.93
C ILE A 4 0.13 12.56 -32.20
N ILE A 5 -1.06 13.09 -32.49
CA ILE A 5 -1.56 14.35 -31.90
C ILE A 5 -1.93 14.13 -30.44
N VAL A 6 -2.54 12.97 -30.13
CA VAL A 6 -2.87 12.58 -28.76
C VAL A 6 -1.61 12.43 -27.92
N VAL A 7 -0.57 11.80 -28.46
CA VAL A 7 0.74 11.65 -27.78
C VAL A 7 1.41 13.02 -27.56
N LEU A 8 1.40 13.91 -28.55
CA LEU A 8 2.06 15.22 -28.45
C LEU A 8 1.36 16.19 -27.47
N PHE A 9 0.05 16.05 -27.27
CA PHE A 9 -0.72 16.93 -26.37
C PHE A 9 -1.03 16.30 -25.01
N CYS A 10 -1.49 15.05 -24.94
CA CYS A 10 -1.84 14.42 -23.66
C CYS A 10 -0.61 14.16 -22.77
N ILE A 11 0.56 13.84 -23.34
CA ILE A 11 1.77 13.59 -22.54
C ILE A 11 2.23 14.85 -21.78
N PRO A 12 2.44 16.00 -22.43
CA PRO A 12 2.87 17.20 -21.71
C PRO A 12 1.78 17.73 -20.77
N VAL A 13 0.49 17.64 -21.14
CA VAL A 13 -0.61 18.02 -20.24
C VAL A 13 -0.67 17.10 -19.02
N GLY A 14 -0.53 15.78 -19.21
CA GLY A 14 -0.45 14.82 -18.11
C GLY A 14 0.75 15.06 -17.20
N ARG A 15 1.91 15.41 -17.76
CA ARG A 15 3.09 15.79 -16.98
C ARG A 15 2.88 17.08 -16.20
N LEU A 16 2.26 18.10 -16.80
CA LEU A 16 1.92 19.35 -16.12
C LEU A 16 0.98 19.11 -14.94
N LEU A 17 -0.09 18.34 -15.14
CA LEU A 17 -1.00 17.97 -14.05
C LEU A 17 -0.26 17.18 -12.97
N GLY A 18 0.60 16.23 -13.37
CA GLY A 18 1.45 15.48 -12.44
C GLY A 18 2.31 16.39 -11.55
N VAL A 19 2.99 17.39 -12.13
CA VAL A 19 3.78 18.38 -11.37
C VAL A 19 2.91 19.21 -10.45
N TRP A 20 1.69 19.56 -10.85
CA TRP A 20 0.73 20.26 -9.98
C TRP A 20 0.26 19.42 -8.78
N PHE A 21 0.09 18.11 -8.95
CA PHE A 21 -0.34 17.21 -7.87
C PHE A 21 0.82 16.65 -7.03
N THR A 22 2.06 16.67 -7.53
CA THR A 22 3.24 16.20 -6.78
C THR A 22 3.35 16.78 -5.35
N PRO A 23 3.23 18.09 -5.08
CA PRO A 23 3.35 18.61 -3.71
C PRO A 23 2.25 18.11 -2.77
N LEU A 24 1.05 17.81 -3.28
CA LEU A 24 -0.05 17.27 -2.48
C LEU A 24 0.21 15.81 -2.09
N VAL A 25 0.71 15.01 -3.03
CA VAL A 25 1.07 13.60 -2.80
C VAL A 25 2.27 13.53 -1.87
N ASP A 26 3.33 14.29 -2.15
CA ASP A 26 4.56 14.31 -1.36
C ASP A 26 4.28 14.81 0.06
N GLY A 27 3.48 15.86 0.24
CA GLY A 27 3.08 16.34 1.56
C GLY A 27 2.27 15.33 2.36
N SER A 28 1.46 14.51 1.69
CA SER A 28 0.71 13.42 2.35
C SER A 28 1.63 12.27 2.72
N LEU A 29 2.53 11.87 1.81
CA LEU A 29 3.54 10.83 2.05
C LEU A 29 4.49 11.21 3.19
N LEU A 30 4.90 12.48 3.29
CA LEU A 30 5.76 12.96 4.38
C LEU A 30 5.06 12.91 5.74
N LYS A 31 3.77 13.26 5.82
CA LYS A 31 3.01 13.14 7.07
C LYS A 31 2.88 11.68 7.52
N ILE A 32 2.58 10.80 6.58
CA ILE A 32 2.49 9.36 6.85
C ILE A 32 3.87 8.82 7.26
N GLY A 33 4.92 9.23 6.56
CA GLY A 33 6.31 8.91 6.86
C GLY A 33 6.70 9.35 8.28
N GLY A 34 6.40 10.58 8.67
CA GLY A 34 6.67 11.07 10.03
C GLY A 34 5.96 10.28 11.13
N ILE A 35 4.73 9.81 10.90
CA ILE A 35 4.01 8.96 11.85
C ILE A 35 4.72 7.60 12.01
N ILE A 36 5.17 7.03 10.90
CA ILE A 36 5.89 5.75 10.90
C ILE A 36 7.25 5.90 11.58
N ASP A 37 7.97 6.98 11.30
CA ASP A 37 9.29 7.28 11.86
C ASP A 37 9.23 7.36 13.40
N VAL A 38 8.24 8.10 13.93
CA VAL A 38 7.97 8.15 15.37
C VAL A 38 7.62 6.77 15.95
N ALA A 39 6.86 5.96 15.19
CA ALA A 39 6.52 4.60 15.62
C ALA A 39 7.75 3.66 15.65
N MET A 40 8.74 3.85 14.78
CA MET A 40 9.98 3.07 14.73
C MET A 40 10.81 3.22 16.00
N HIS A 41 10.84 4.44 16.55
CA HIS A 41 11.63 4.77 17.74
C HIS A 41 10.94 4.43 19.07
N THR A 42 9.66 4.03 19.05
CA THR A 42 8.89 3.80 20.28
C THR A 42 9.04 2.36 20.80
N SER A 43 8.60 1.36 20.03
CA SER A 43 8.79 -0.05 20.39
C SER A 43 8.63 -0.96 19.16
N PRO A 44 9.30 -2.14 19.12
CA PRO A 44 9.21 -3.06 17.98
C PRO A 44 7.79 -3.52 17.66
N LEU A 45 6.96 -3.70 18.69
CA LEU A 45 5.55 -4.08 18.54
C LEU A 45 4.71 -2.92 17.97
N LEU A 46 4.85 -1.70 18.49
CA LEU A 46 4.14 -0.54 17.94
C LEU A 46 4.60 -0.23 16.51
N MET A 47 5.90 -0.34 16.25
CA MET A 47 6.46 -0.23 14.92
C MET A 47 5.81 -1.27 13.99
N GLY A 48 5.79 -2.54 14.38
CA GLY A 48 5.17 -3.63 13.61
C GLY A 48 3.70 -3.37 13.30
N LEU A 49 2.93 -2.90 14.29
CA LEU A 49 1.51 -2.58 14.14
C LEU A 49 1.28 -1.41 13.18
N ILE A 50 1.93 -0.27 13.41
CA ILE A 50 1.71 0.96 12.66
C ILE A 50 2.29 0.84 11.25
N LEU A 51 3.52 0.33 11.12
CA LEU A 51 4.15 0.13 9.83
C LEU A 51 3.40 -0.91 8.99
N GLY A 52 3.11 -2.08 9.57
CA GLY A 52 2.37 -3.14 8.88
C GLY A 52 0.96 -2.71 8.47
N GLY A 53 0.25 -1.98 9.34
CA GLY A 53 -1.09 -1.48 9.06
C GLY A 53 -1.10 -0.40 7.97
N ILE A 54 -0.18 0.57 8.03
CA ILE A 54 -0.14 1.66 7.05
C ILE A 54 0.38 1.17 5.69
N VAL A 55 1.44 0.36 5.65
CA VAL A 55 2.03 -0.12 4.38
C VAL A 55 1.03 -0.95 3.58
N THR A 56 0.23 -1.80 4.24
CA THR A 56 -0.77 -2.63 3.58
C THR A 56 -1.97 -1.84 3.06
N VAL A 57 -2.38 -0.77 3.77
CA VAL A 57 -3.39 0.16 3.26
C VAL A 57 -2.85 0.96 2.08
N VAL A 58 -1.64 1.52 2.19
CA VAL A 58 -1.01 2.30 1.12
C VAL A 58 -0.78 1.42 -0.12
N GLY A 59 -0.33 0.17 0.05
CA GLY A 59 -0.10 -0.77 -1.05
C GLY A 59 -1.36 -1.24 -1.79
N THR A 60 -2.55 -1.05 -1.20
CA THR A 60 -3.84 -1.29 -1.87
C THR A 60 -4.53 0.00 -2.32
N SER A 61 -3.91 1.14 -2.03
CA SER A 61 -4.36 2.45 -2.47
C SER A 61 -3.57 2.89 -3.71
N PRO A 62 -4.03 3.89 -4.47
CA PRO A 62 -3.29 4.44 -5.60
C PRO A 62 -2.03 5.24 -5.19
N LEU A 63 -1.69 5.29 -3.90
CA LEU A 63 -0.47 5.91 -3.39
C LEU A 63 0.72 4.97 -3.59
N SER A 64 1.84 5.50 -4.08
CA SER A 64 3.04 4.70 -4.33
C SER A 64 3.65 4.18 -3.02
N SER A 65 3.49 2.88 -2.76
CA SER A 65 4.13 2.16 -1.64
C SER A 65 5.66 2.21 -1.70
N MET A 66 6.21 2.24 -2.92
CA MET A 66 7.65 2.37 -3.15
C MET A 66 8.15 3.77 -2.76
N ALA A 67 7.41 4.83 -3.11
CA ALA A 67 7.78 6.19 -2.72
C ALA A 67 7.79 6.33 -1.19
N LEU A 68 6.81 5.75 -0.51
CA LEU A 68 6.74 5.76 0.95
C LEU A 68 7.93 5.01 1.59
N THR A 69 8.28 3.84 1.08
CA THR A 69 9.41 3.05 1.58
C THR A 69 10.75 3.76 1.33
N ALA A 70 10.90 4.42 0.18
CA ALA A 70 12.09 5.18 -0.16
C ALA A 70 12.25 6.45 0.68
N MET A 71 11.15 7.16 0.97
CA MET A 71 11.17 8.36 1.83
C MET A 71 11.56 8.04 3.27
N LEU A 72 11.17 6.87 3.75
CA LEU A 72 11.49 6.39 5.08
C LEU A 72 12.87 5.74 5.22
N GLY A 73 13.56 5.46 4.10
CA GLY A 73 14.86 4.81 4.12
C GLY A 73 14.87 3.46 4.84
N LEU A 74 13.76 2.72 4.82
CA LEU A 74 13.59 1.51 5.64
C LEU A 74 14.65 0.45 5.29
N THR A 75 15.48 0.10 6.28
CA THR A 75 16.46 -1.00 6.17
C THR A 75 16.30 -1.97 7.34
N GLY A 76 16.56 -3.26 7.13
CA GLY A 76 16.52 -4.26 8.20
C GLY A 76 15.08 -4.69 8.57
N VAL A 77 14.79 -4.74 9.88
CA VAL A 77 13.49 -5.21 10.43
C VAL A 77 12.29 -4.44 9.87
N PRO A 78 12.32 -3.10 9.78
CA PRO A 78 11.25 -2.33 9.13
C PRO A 78 10.92 -2.77 7.69
N MET A 79 11.95 -3.06 6.89
CA MET A 79 11.75 -3.50 5.50
C MET A 79 11.13 -4.90 5.46
N ALA A 80 11.55 -5.80 6.35
CA ALA A 80 10.95 -7.12 6.46
C ALA A 80 9.48 -7.05 6.87
N VAL A 81 9.13 -6.18 7.83
CA VAL A 81 7.73 -5.92 8.20
C VAL A 81 6.96 -5.40 6.99
N ALA A 82 7.45 -4.38 6.28
CA ALA A 82 6.77 -3.82 5.11
C ALA A 82 6.52 -4.86 4.00
N ALA A 83 7.54 -5.64 3.64
CA ALA A 83 7.46 -6.62 2.57
C ALA A 83 6.57 -7.83 2.93
N LEU A 84 6.74 -8.40 4.12
CA LEU A 84 6.01 -9.59 4.54
C LEU A 84 4.55 -9.28 4.88
N THR A 85 4.26 -8.10 5.44
CA THR A 85 2.86 -7.66 5.65
C THR A 85 2.16 -7.35 4.34
N ALA A 86 2.86 -6.77 3.35
CA ALA A 86 2.32 -6.60 2.00
C ALA A 86 1.94 -7.95 1.38
N PHE A 87 2.80 -8.97 1.49
CA PHE A 87 2.49 -10.32 1.04
C PHE A 87 1.29 -10.94 1.78
N ALA A 88 1.25 -10.82 3.12
CA ALA A 88 0.14 -11.29 3.93
C ALA A 88 -1.18 -10.60 3.53
N SER A 89 -1.13 -9.30 3.19
CA SER A 89 -2.31 -8.53 2.80
C SER A 89 -2.96 -9.03 1.51
N SER A 90 -2.19 -9.50 0.53
CA SER A 90 -2.75 -10.12 -0.67
C SER A 90 -3.59 -11.35 -0.34
N PHE A 91 -3.16 -12.18 0.62
CA PHE A 91 -3.93 -13.33 1.09
C PHE A 91 -5.19 -12.93 1.86
N MET A 92 -5.09 -11.92 2.74
CA MET A 92 -6.23 -11.38 3.49
C MET A 92 -7.27 -10.73 2.58
N ASN A 93 -6.85 -9.97 1.57
CA ASN A 93 -7.73 -9.40 0.56
C ASN A 93 -8.42 -10.47 -0.28
N THR A 94 -7.70 -11.52 -0.66
CA THR A 94 -8.26 -12.67 -1.41
C THR A 94 -9.35 -13.37 -0.61
N THR A 95 -9.07 -13.67 0.67
CA THR A 95 -10.04 -14.32 1.55
C THR A 95 -11.24 -13.43 1.86
N LEU A 96 -11.03 -12.12 2.07
CA LEU A 96 -12.11 -11.16 2.30
C LEU A 96 -13.03 -11.00 1.08
N LEU A 97 -12.47 -10.87 -0.12
CA LEU A 97 -13.24 -10.78 -1.38
C LEU A 97 -14.04 -12.07 -1.64
N HIS A 98 -13.46 -13.22 -1.30
CA HIS A 98 -14.15 -14.51 -1.37
C HIS A 98 -15.30 -14.62 -0.35
N ARG A 99 -15.10 -14.12 0.88
CA ARG A 99 -16.13 -14.13 1.94
C ARG A 99 -17.26 -13.14 1.69
N LEU A 100 -16.95 -11.96 1.16
CA LEU A 100 -17.93 -10.93 0.83
C LEU A 100 -18.64 -11.18 -0.51
N LYS A 101 -18.25 -12.23 -1.26
CA LYS A 101 -18.74 -12.55 -2.62
C LYS A 101 -18.61 -11.37 -3.59
N ILE A 102 -17.59 -10.54 -3.42
CA ILE A 102 -17.36 -9.37 -4.24
C ILE A 102 -16.46 -9.78 -5.42
N GLY A 103 -17.09 -9.98 -6.59
CA GLY A 103 -16.41 -10.30 -7.84
C GLY A 103 -16.37 -11.80 -8.20
N ASN A 104 -16.00 -12.08 -9.46
CA ASN A 104 -15.82 -13.44 -9.98
C ASN A 104 -14.47 -14.04 -9.55
N LEU A 105 -14.35 -15.37 -9.55
CA LEU A 105 -13.11 -16.09 -9.19
C LEU A 105 -11.85 -15.56 -9.93
N LYS A 106 -12.00 -15.18 -11.21
CA LYS A 106 -10.91 -14.56 -11.99
C LYS A 106 -10.46 -13.21 -11.42
N SER A 107 -11.39 -12.38 -10.95
CA SER A 107 -11.07 -11.07 -10.37
C SER A 107 -10.41 -11.22 -9.00
N VAL A 108 -10.86 -12.19 -8.20
CA VAL A 108 -10.27 -12.48 -6.88
C VAL A 108 -8.83 -12.97 -7.03
N ILE A 109 -8.56 -13.88 -7.96
CA ILE A 109 -7.20 -14.38 -8.25
C ILE A 109 -6.32 -13.25 -8.84
N SER A 110 -6.88 -12.39 -9.70
CA SER A 110 -6.15 -11.25 -10.26
C SER A 110 -5.72 -10.25 -9.18
N ILE A 111 -6.58 -9.96 -8.20
CA ILE A 111 -6.27 -9.08 -7.06
C ILE A 111 -5.23 -9.74 -6.13
N ALA A 112 -5.25 -11.07 -6.01
CA ALA A 112 -4.25 -11.81 -5.24
C ALA A 112 -2.83 -11.68 -5.82
N ILE A 113 -2.72 -11.68 -7.15
CA ILE A 113 -1.43 -11.56 -7.87
C ILE A 113 -0.97 -10.11 -7.89
N GLU A 114 -1.88 -9.19 -8.22
CA GLU A 114 -1.58 -7.76 -8.30
C GLU A 114 -2.80 -6.97 -7.80
N PRO A 115 -2.74 -6.44 -6.56
CA PRO A 115 -3.86 -5.71 -5.95
C PRO A 115 -4.36 -4.54 -6.80
N LEU A 116 -3.46 -3.91 -7.56
CA LEU A 116 -3.76 -2.77 -8.43
C LEU A 116 -4.44 -3.16 -9.75
N SER A 117 -4.37 -4.43 -10.18
CA SER A 117 -4.92 -4.90 -11.46
C SER A 117 -6.46 -4.78 -11.55
N LYS A 118 -7.11 -4.66 -10.38
CA LYS A 118 -8.53 -4.29 -10.24
C LYS A 118 -8.71 -3.24 -9.15
N ALA A 119 -7.96 -2.15 -9.25
CA ALA A 119 -8.11 -0.99 -8.37
C ALA A 119 -9.59 -0.54 -8.28
N ASP A 120 -10.34 -0.59 -9.38
CA ASP A 120 -11.77 -0.24 -9.43
C ASP A 120 -12.65 -1.07 -8.47
N LEU A 121 -12.36 -2.37 -8.30
CA LEU A 121 -13.11 -3.23 -7.38
C LEU A 121 -12.72 -2.99 -5.93
N VAL A 122 -11.45 -2.69 -5.69
CA VAL A 122 -10.90 -2.38 -4.36
C VAL A 122 -11.40 -1.02 -3.88
N SER A 123 -11.41 -0.01 -4.75
CA SER A 123 -11.90 1.34 -4.45
C SER A 123 -13.42 1.45 -4.42
N SER A 124 -14.16 0.49 -4.98
CA SER A 124 -15.62 0.43 -4.88
C SER A 124 -16.12 0.02 -3.49
N ASN A 125 -15.29 -0.66 -2.68
CA ASN A 125 -15.60 -1.04 -1.30
C ASN A 125 -14.42 -0.72 -0.35
N PRO A 126 -14.08 0.56 -0.17
CA PRO A 126 -12.83 0.95 0.47
C PRO A 126 -12.82 0.68 1.98
N VAL A 127 -13.96 0.83 2.66
CA VAL A 127 -14.07 0.66 4.12
C VAL A 127 -13.68 -0.76 4.58
N PRO A 128 -14.31 -1.85 4.08
CA PRO A 128 -13.97 -3.19 4.53
C PRO A 128 -12.54 -3.59 4.13
N ILE A 129 -12.06 -3.16 2.96
CA ILE A 129 -10.74 -3.57 2.46
C ILE A 129 -9.62 -2.87 3.25
N TYR A 130 -9.71 -1.55 3.44
CA TYR A 130 -8.68 -0.81 4.17
C TYR A 130 -8.65 -1.16 5.66
N VAL A 131 -9.81 -1.39 6.29
CA VAL A 131 -9.86 -1.79 7.70
C VAL A 131 -9.26 -3.19 7.89
N THR A 132 -9.59 -4.15 7.04
CA THR A 132 -9.01 -5.50 7.15
C THR A 132 -7.53 -5.52 6.81
N ASN A 133 -7.07 -4.74 5.83
CA ASN A 133 -5.64 -4.61 5.57
C ASN A 133 -4.90 -3.96 6.72
N PHE A 134 -5.46 -2.90 7.33
CA PHE A 134 -4.82 -2.25 8.47
C PHE A 134 -4.70 -3.20 9.67
N ILE A 135 -5.80 -3.86 10.05
CA ILE A 135 -5.82 -4.76 11.22
C ILE A 135 -4.97 -5.99 10.93
N GLY A 136 -5.19 -6.64 9.79
CA GLY A 136 -4.47 -7.85 9.42
C GLY A 136 -2.98 -7.61 9.19
N GLY A 137 -2.64 -6.53 8.48
CA GLY A 137 -1.28 -6.09 8.23
C GLY A 137 -0.56 -5.66 9.51
N GLY A 138 -1.25 -4.95 10.41
CA GLY A 138 -0.69 -4.57 11.71
C GLY A 138 -0.44 -5.77 12.63
N LEU A 139 -1.37 -6.73 12.70
CA LEU A 139 -1.19 -7.97 13.47
C LEU A 139 -0.03 -8.82 12.92
N ALA A 140 0.03 -9.00 11.59
CA ALA A 140 1.14 -9.69 10.94
C ALA A 140 2.46 -8.96 11.20
N GLY A 141 2.46 -7.62 11.12
CA GLY A 141 3.63 -6.79 11.34
C GLY A 141 4.18 -6.88 12.75
N MET A 142 3.32 -7.02 13.77
CA MET A 142 3.75 -7.30 15.14
C MET A 142 4.47 -8.65 15.26
N VAL A 143 3.95 -9.70 14.62
CA VAL A 143 4.57 -11.03 14.62
C VAL A 143 5.94 -11.00 13.93
N ILE A 144 6.04 -10.29 12.80
CA ILE A 144 7.28 -10.15 12.03
C ILE A 144 8.32 -9.29 12.77
N ALA A 145 7.89 -8.23 13.45
CA ALA A 145 8.79 -7.41 14.26
C ALA A 145 9.31 -8.18 15.48
N TYR A 146 8.50 -9.08 16.05
CA TYR A 146 8.90 -9.94 17.17
C TYR A 146 9.79 -11.12 16.75
N SER A 147 9.62 -11.64 15.53
CA SER A 147 10.41 -12.79 15.03
C SER A 147 11.87 -12.47 14.74
N GLY A 148 12.27 -11.19 14.77
CA GLY A 148 13.68 -10.79 14.67
C GLY A 148 14.32 -11.15 13.33
N LEU A 149 13.53 -11.22 12.25
CA LEU A 149 13.95 -11.73 10.93
C LEU A 149 15.11 -10.97 10.28
N VAL A 150 15.49 -9.81 10.81
CA VAL A 150 16.70 -9.11 10.36
C VAL A 150 17.47 -8.58 11.57
N ASN A 151 18.36 -9.41 12.08
CA ASN A 151 19.47 -9.00 12.94
C ASN A 151 20.77 -9.31 12.21
#